data_AF-A0AAW9R8N2-F1
#
_entry.id   AF-A0AAW9R8N2-F1
#
_cell.length_a   1.000
_cell.length_b   1.000
_cell.length_c   1.000
_cell.angle_alpha   90.00
_cell.angle_beta   90.00
_cell.angle_gamma   90.00
#
_symmetry.space_group_name_H-M   'P 1'
#
loop_
_entity.id
_entity.type
_entity.pdbx_description
1 polymer ?
#
loop_
_entity_poly.entity_id
_entity_poly.type
_entity_poly.pdbx_seq_one_letter_code
_entity_poly.pdbx_strand_id
1 'polypeptide(L)'
;MSDANTGKTVRFTLDPANPPKMSEETKARLKAMKDEDIDLSDIPASSDNAIWTRPGLLTSENKQQLTLRLDRDVVDFFKQSGRRYQTRINAVLRAFVDAQRPRP
;
A
#
# COMPACT_ATOMS: atom_id res chain seq x y z
N MET A 1 18.60 -31.84 -33.56
CA MET A 1 19.30 -30.54 -33.43
C MET A 1 18.57 -29.76 -32.37
N SER A 2 19.26 -29.48 -31.26
CA SER A 2 18.68 -28.99 -30.01
C SER A 2 19.41 -27.71 -29.62
N ASP A 3 18.83 -26.57 -29.95
CA ASP A 3 19.40 -25.27 -29.59
C ASP A 3 18.89 -24.85 -28.19
N ALA A 4 19.74 -25.14 -27.20
CA ALA A 4 19.62 -24.62 -25.85
C ALA A 4 20.01 -23.13 -25.83
N ASN A 5 19.02 -22.24 -25.73
CA ASN A 5 19.26 -20.80 -25.53
C ASN A 5 19.03 -20.38 -24.06
N THR A 6 19.58 -21.14 -23.12
CA THR A 6 19.62 -20.75 -21.69
C THR A 6 20.95 -20.06 -21.42
N GLY A 7 21.06 -18.78 -21.79
CA GLY A 7 22.36 -18.10 -21.72
C GLY A 7 22.37 -16.58 -21.58
N LYS A 8 21.24 -15.91 -21.33
CA LYS A 8 21.24 -14.45 -21.17
C LYS A 8 20.44 -14.02 -19.95
N THR A 9 21.11 -13.93 -18.82
CA THR A 9 20.58 -13.22 -17.64
C THR A 9 20.44 -11.74 -17.99
N VAL A 10 19.24 -11.31 -18.34
CA VAL A 10 18.92 -9.90 -18.57
C VAL A 10 18.74 -9.25 -17.20
N ARG A 11 19.72 -8.44 -16.78
CA ARG A 11 19.58 -7.61 -15.58
C ARG A 11 18.67 -6.44 -15.92
N PHE A 12 17.44 -6.48 -15.40
CA PHE A 12 16.46 -5.41 -15.54
C PHE A 12 16.37 -4.62 -14.23
N THR A 13 16.65 -3.31 -14.29
CA THR A 13 16.46 -2.37 -13.18
C THR A 13 15.32 -1.43 -13.51
N LEU A 14 14.21 -1.52 -12.75
CA LEU A 14 13.06 -0.65 -12.91
C LEU A 14 13.37 0.76 -12.34
N ASP A 15 13.27 1.80 -13.17
CA ASP A 15 13.29 3.20 -12.73
C ASP A 15 11.86 3.66 -12.38
N PRO A 16 11.54 3.94 -11.10
CA PRO A 16 10.20 4.36 -10.70
C PRO A 16 9.78 5.73 -11.24
N ALA A 17 10.73 6.61 -11.56
CA ALA A 17 10.46 7.96 -12.07
C ALA A 17 10.13 7.96 -13.57
N ASN A 18 10.56 6.93 -14.30
CA ASN A 18 10.32 6.77 -15.72
C ASN A 18 10.06 5.30 -16.07
N PRO A 19 8.87 4.77 -15.75
CA PRO A 19 8.54 3.38 -16.02
C PRO A 19 8.49 3.11 -17.54
N PRO A 20 8.89 1.91 -17.99
CA PRO A 20 8.78 1.53 -19.40
C PRO A 20 7.32 1.64 -19.84
N LYS A 21 7.10 2.33 -20.96
CA LYS A 21 5.78 2.45 -21.56
C LYS A 21 5.47 1.15 -22.32
N MET A 22 4.31 0.57 -22.04
CA MET A 22 3.82 -0.56 -22.83
C MET A 22 3.52 -0.09 -24.26
N SER A 23 3.93 -0.88 -25.26
CA SER A 23 3.58 -0.62 -26.66
C SER A 23 2.07 -0.80 -26.87
N GLU A 24 1.51 -0.07 -27.84
CA GLU A 24 0.08 -0.14 -28.17
C GLU A 24 -0.33 -1.55 -28.64
N GLU A 25 0.54 -2.25 -29.36
CA GLU A 25 0.34 -3.64 -29.77
C GLU A 25 0.21 -4.58 -28.56
N THR A 26 1.06 -4.41 -27.55
CA THR A 26 1.01 -5.24 -26.33
C THR A 26 -0.28 -4.97 -25.55
N LYS A 27 -0.70 -3.71 -25.45
CA LYS A 27 -1.99 -3.35 -24.81
C LYS A 27 -3.18 -3.94 -25.55
N ALA A 28 -3.18 -3.88 -26.88
CA ALA A 28 -4.25 -4.44 -27.70
C ALA A 28 -4.34 -5.97 -27.53
N ARG A 29 -3.21 -6.66 -27.52
CA ARG A 29 -3.13 -8.10 -27.25
C ARG A 29 -3.68 -8.46 -25.87
N LEU A 30 -3.25 -7.77 -24.81
CA LEU A 30 -3.72 -8.02 -23.44
C LEU A 30 -5.21 -7.72 -23.29
N LYS A 31 -5.72 -6.68 -23.96
CA LYS A 31 -7.15 -6.33 -23.94
C LYS A 31 -8.03 -7.37 -24.64
N ALA A 32 -7.50 -8.06 -25.65
CA ALA A 32 -8.22 -9.08 -26.40
C ALA A 32 -8.10 -10.49 -25.79
N MET A 33 -7.18 -10.68 -24.83
CA MET A 33 -6.96 -11.95 -24.15
C MET A 33 -8.17 -12.31 -23.28
N LYS A 34 -8.63 -13.56 -23.36
CA LYS A 34 -9.71 -14.07 -22.52
C LYS A 34 -9.14 -14.53 -21.18
N ASP A 35 -10.01 -14.57 -20.16
CA ASP A 35 -9.65 -15.03 -18.82
C ASP A 35 -9.16 -16.49 -18.81
N GLU A 36 -9.78 -17.34 -19.65
CA GLU A 36 -9.44 -18.75 -19.85
C GLU A 36 -8.02 -18.98 -20.40
N ASP A 37 -7.47 -17.97 -21.10
CA ASP A 37 -6.14 -18.05 -21.70
C ASP A 37 -5.03 -17.65 -20.71
N ILE A 38 -5.37 -17.17 -19.50
CA ILE A 38 -4.41 -16.74 -18.48
C ILE A 38 -3.79 -17.97 -17.82
N ASP A 39 -2.46 -18.09 -17.95
CA ASP A 39 -1.69 -19.13 -17.26
C ASP A 39 -1.57 -18.80 -15.77
N LEU A 40 -2.14 -19.67 -14.93
CA LEU A 40 -2.12 -19.59 -13.46
C LEU A 40 -1.29 -20.72 -12.84
N SER A 41 -0.53 -21.48 -13.64
CA SER A 41 0.18 -22.68 -13.18
C SER A 41 1.31 -22.39 -12.17
N ASP A 42 1.78 -21.15 -12.11
CA ASP A 42 2.85 -20.69 -11.22
C ASP A 42 2.37 -20.20 -9.84
N ILE A 43 1.06 -20.02 -9.65
CA ILE A 43 0.47 -19.46 -8.41
C ILE A 43 -0.65 -20.35 -7.85
N PRO A 44 -0.75 -20.48 -6.51
CA PRO A 44 -1.86 -21.20 -5.90
C PRO A 44 -3.18 -20.44 -6.08
N ALA A 45 -4.27 -21.19 -6.26
CA ALA A 45 -5.62 -20.62 -6.29
C ALA A 45 -5.94 -19.90 -4.96
N SER A 46 -6.59 -18.74 -5.04
CA SER A 46 -7.12 -18.06 -3.86
C SER A 46 -8.34 -18.79 -3.31
N SER A 47 -8.56 -18.76 -2.00
CA SER A 47 -9.77 -19.32 -1.40
C SER A 47 -11.01 -18.49 -1.75
N ASP A 48 -12.19 -19.12 -1.80
CA ASP A 48 -13.46 -18.44 -2.08
C ASP A 48 -13.79 -17.33 -1.07
N ASN A 49 -13.20 -17.40 0.13
CA ASN A 49 -13.34 -16.42 1.20
C ASN A 49 -12.12 -15.49 1.35
N ALA A 50 -11.25 -15.39 0.34
CA ALA A 50 -10.06 -14.56 0.41
C ALA A 50 -10.44 -13.07 0.59
N ILE A 51 -10.07 -12.49 1.73
CA ILE A 51 -10.25 -11.06 2.00
C ILE A 51 -9.02 -10.31 1.50
N TRP A 52 -9.15 -9.65 0.35
CA TRP A 52 -8.13 -8.75 -0.16
C TRP A 52 -8.11 -7.44 0.63
N THR A 53 -7.21 -7.35 1.62
CA THR A 53 -6.92 -6.10 2.33
C THR A 53 -5.62 -5.51 1.79
N ARG A 54 -5.59 -4.19 1.55
CA ARG A 54 -4.34 -3.45 1.32
C ARG A 54 -3.76 -3.05 2.68
N PRO A 55 -2.70 -3.69 3.18
CA PRO A 55 -2.07 -3.28 4.43
C PRO A 55 -1.45 -1.90 4.19
N GLY A 56 -1.90 -0.88 4.93
CA GLY A 56 -1.27 0.45 4.91
C GLY A 56 -1.91 1.50 4.02
N LEU A 57 -3.08 1.27 3.40
CA LEU A 57 -3.88 2.38 2.89
C LEU A 57 -4.55 3.09 4.09
N LEU A 58 -3.75 3.88 4.80
CA LEU A 58 -4.26 4.87 5.75
C LEU A 58 -4.98 5.92 4.93
N THR A 59 -6.27 5.72 4.65
CA THR A 59 -7.13 6.73 4.03
C THR A 59 -6.95 8.01 4.83
N SER A 60 -6.28 9.00 4.24
CA SER A 60 -6.00 10.30 4.88
C SER A 60 -7.26 11.15 5.04
N GLU A 61 -8.37 10.68 4.47
CA GLU A 61 -9.64 11.41 4.28
C GLU A 61 -10.42 11.68 5.57
N ASN A 62 -10.06 11.07 6.72
CA ASN A 62 -10.86 11.16 7.95
C ASN A 62 -10.35 12.15 9.01
N LYS A 63 -9.34 12.99 8.73
CA LYS A 63 -8.88 13.97 9.73
C LYS A 63 -9.78 15.19 9.73
N GLN A 64 -10.69 15.26 10.69
CA GLN A 64 -11.51 16.44 10.91
C GLN A 64 -10.71 17.53 11.63
N GLN A 65 -10.70 18.75 11.09
CA GLN A 65 -10.12 19.91 11.77
C GLN A 65 -11.04 20.34 12.91
N LEU A 66 -10.51 20.32 14.13
CA LEU A 66 -11.21 20.68 15.37
C LEU A 66 -10.37 21.71 16.13
N THR A 67 -11.03 22.73 16.71
CA THR A 67 -10.42 23.60 17.70
C THR A 67 -10.61 22.99 19.10
N LEU A 68 -9.56 22.38 19.64
CA LEU A 68 -9.55 21.77 20.98
C LEU A 68 -8.60 22.54 21.91
N ARG A 69 -9.00 22.69 23.18
CA ARG A 69 -8.11 23.18 24.23
C ARG A 69 -7.51 21.98 24.96
N LEU A 70 -6.19 22.00 25.12
CA LEU A 70 -5.42 21.02 25.88
C LEU A 70 -4.66 21.74 26.98
N ASP A 71 -4.37 21.04 28.07
CA ASP A 71 -3.56 21.58 29.14
C ASP A 71 -2.15 21.93 28.66
N ARG A 72 -1.58 22.96 29.31
CA ARG A 72 -0.30 23.56 28.88
C ARG A 72 0.85 22.56 28.96
N ASP A 73 0.92 21.81 30.06
CA ASP A 73 1.94 20.80 30.30
C ASP A 73 1.92 19.67 29.25
N VAL A 74 0.73 19.23 28.85
CA VAL A 74 0.55 18.24 27.77
C VAL A 74 1.09 18.79 26.45
N VAL A 75 0.71 20.02 26.09
CA VAL A 75 1.19 20.66 24.86
C VAL A 75 2.71 20.84 24.89
N ASP A 76 3.26 21.29 26.01
CA ASP A 76 4.69 21.52 26.19
C ASP A 76 5.47 20.19 26.10
N PHE A 77 4.97 19.10 26.69
CA PHE A 77 5.55 17.76 26.56
C PHE A 77 5.66 17.32 25.09
N PHE A 78 4.56 17.40 24.33
CA PHE A 78 4.60 16.99 22.93
C PHE A 78 5.42 17.94 22.06
N LYS A 79 5.52 19.23 22.39
CA LYS A 79 6.35 20.20 21.66
C LYS A 79 7.85 19.96 21.82
N GLN A 80 8.32 19.48 22.98
CA GLN A 80 9.74 19.12 23.19
C GLN A 80 10.25 18.15 22.12
N SER A 81 9.35 17.31 21.62
CA SER A 81 9.66 16.26 20.66
C SER A 81 9.80 16.78 19.20
N GLY A 82 9.56 18.09 18.96
CA GLY A 82 9.85 18.79 17.71
C GLY A 82 8.67 18.92 16.73
N ARG A 83 8.98 19.13 15.45
CA ARG A 83 7.97 19.26 14.38
C ARG A 83 7.04 18.04 14.38
N ARG A 84 5.74 18.24 14.08
CA ARG A 84 4.67 17.22 14.09
C ARG A 84 4.16 16.78 15.48
N TYR A 85 4.27 17.62 16.51
CA TYR A 85 3.70 17.32 17.84
C TYR A 85 2.18 17.01 17.78
N GLN A 86 1.41 17.72 16.95
CA GLN A 86 -0.03 17.45 16.75
C GLN A 86 -0.30 16.04 16.20
N THR A 87 0.53 15.55 15.27
CA THR A 87 0.42 14.19 14.74
C THR A 87 0.63 13.15 15.83
N ARG A 88 1.52 13.42 16.79
CA ARG A 88 1.81 12.52 17.92
C ARG A 88 0.68 12.52 18.93
N ILE A 89 0.12 13.68 19.25
CA ILE A 89 -1.11 13.80 20.05
C ILE A 89 -2.21 12.93 19.44
N ASN A 90 -2.45 13.08 18.13
CA ASN A 90 -3.46 12.28 17.44
C ASN A 90 -3.17 10.77 17.46
N ALA A 91 -1.90 10.35 17.39
CA ALA A 91 -1.52 8.95 17.47
C ALA A 91 -1.83 8.34 18.86
N VAL A 92 -1.55 9.08 19.93
CA VAL A 92 -1.87 8.65 21.31
C VAL A 92 -3.39 8.54 21.51
N LEU A 93 -4.14 9.56 21.06
CA LEU A 93 -5.61 9.52 21.12
C LEU A 93 -6.18 8.33 20.34
N ARG A 94 -5.61 8.01 19.17
CA ARG A 94 -6.02 6.85 18.38
C ARG A 94 -5.75 5.54 19.11
N ALA A 95 -4.55 5.37 19.66
CA ALA A 95 -4.20 4.17 20.42
C ALA A 95 -5.12 3.96 21.63
N PHE A 96 -5.49 5.05 22.32
CA PHE A 96 -6.46 5.00 23.42
C PHE A 96 -7.84 4.55 22.95
N VAL A 97 -8.35 5.13 21.86
CA VAL A 97 -9.65 4.74 21.27
C VAL A 97 -9.63 3.27 20.83
N ASP A 98 -8.57 2.83 20.18
CA ASP A 98 -8.44 1.44 19.70
C ASP A 98 -8.36 0.44 20.86
N ALA A 99 -7.72 0.82 21.98
CA ALA A 99 -7.66 0.00 23.19
C ALA A 99 -9.01 -0.12 23.91
N GLN A 100 -9.88 0.90 23.79
CA GLN A 100 -11.21 0.91 24.41
C GLN A 100 -12.31 0.35 23.51
N ARG A 101 -12.07 0.26 22.21
CA ARG A 101 -13.05 -0.29 21.29
C ARG A 101 -13.20 -1.78 21.57
N PRO A 102 -14.43 -2.29 21.82
CA PRO A 102 -14.65 -3.73 21.93
C PRO A 102 -14.18 -4.38 20.63
N ARG A 103 -13.32 -5.40 20.76
CA ARG A 103 -12.86 -6.16 19.61
C ARG A 103 -14.07 -6.92 19.05
N PRO A 104 -14.38 -6.81 17.74
CA PRO A 104 -15.49 -7.52 17.13
C PRO A 104 -15.28 -9.04 17.19
#